data_AF-A0A6A8GDD8-F1
#
_entry.id   AF-A0A6A8GDD8-F1
#
_cell.length_a   1.000
_cell.length_b   1.000
_cell.length_c   1.000
_cell.angle_alpha   90.00
_cell.angle_beta   90.00
_cell.angle_gamma   90.00
#
_symmetry.space_group_name_H-M   'P 1'
#
loop_
_entity.id
_entity.type
_entity.pdbx_description
1 polymer ?
#
loop_
_entity_poly.entity_id
_entity_poly.type
_entity_poly.pdbx_seq_one_letter_code
_entity_poly.pdbx_strand_id
1 'polypeptide(L)'
;MADETTFATLAAVTVTASLPFYLYGAWIMIDAETVSWEVLVYHLKVIFPGLVLNTVPVVTWMLPRLLQQLNGLSALHAILGLQAYAMLVFALTGIVRIFEAKWKADLYHNPDQDISLDDLHENMSAWRGRLRIGVFGYVIFWFLAWVLGVYRYVTGYLFV
;
A
#
# COMPACT_ATOMS: atom_id res chain seq x y z
N MET A 1 6.09 -4.25 -30.87
CA MET A 1 7.16 -3.40 -30.29
C MET A 1 6.64 -2.04 -29.83
N ALA A 2 6.00 -1.23 -30.69
CA ALA A 2 5.47 0.08 -30.28
C ALA A 2 4.41 -0.02 -29.16
N ASP A 3 3.50 -0.99 -29.25
CA ASP A 3 2.43 -1.19 -28.26
C ASP A 3 2.96 -1.67 -26.90
N GLU A 4 3.86 -2.64 -26.91
CA GLU A 4 4.46 -3.20 -25.69
C GLU A 4 5.34 -2.21 -24.92
N THR A 5 6.13 -1.42 -25.65
CA THR A 5 6.92 -0.34 -25.06
C THR A 5 6.00 0.74 -24.48
N THR A 6 4.89 1.06 -25.15
CA THR A 6 3.90 2.04 -24.65
C THR A 6 3.30 1.58 -23.32
N PHE A 7 2.86 0.33 -23.21
CA PHE A 7 2.33 -0.21 -21.96
C PHE A 7 3.39 -0.28 -20.85
N ALA A 8 4.63 -0.66 -21.19
CA ALA A 8 5.73 -0.70 -20.22
C ALA A 8 6.05 0.72 -19.69
N THR A 9 6.09 1.73 -20.56
CA THR A 9 6.28 3.13 -20.17
C THR A 9 5.11 3.62 -19.31
N LEU A 10 3.88 3.31 -19.69
CA LEU A 10 2.71 3.73 -18.92
C LEU A 10 2.71 3.10 -17.52
N ALA A 11 3.04 1.81 -17.41
CA ALA A 11 3.20 1.13 -16.13
C ALA A 11 4.33 1.75 -15.29
N ALA A 12 5.51 2.00 -15.89
CA ALA A 12 6.63 2.62 -15.20
C ALA A 12 6.28 4.02 -14.67
N VAL A 13 5.61 4.85 -15.48
CA VAL A 13 5.19 6.21 -15.10
C VAL A 13 4.14 6.18 -14.00
N THR A 14 3.09 5.37 -14.14
CA THR A 14 1.98 5.32 -13.17
C THR A 14 2.42 4.75 -11.82
N VAL A 15 3.21 3.67 -11.81
CA VAL A 15 3.78 3.12 -10.57
C VAL A 15 4.79 4.11 -9.96
N THR A 16 5.59 4.81 -10.75
CA THR A 16 6.48 5.85 -10.20
C THR A 16 5.69 7.03 -9.62
N ALA A 17 4.59 7.42 -10.25
CA ALA A 17 3.71 8.48 -9.76
C ALA A 17 3.02 8.11 -8.43
N SER A 18 2.93 6.83 -8.05
CA SER A 18 2.41 6.44 -6.74
C SER A 18 3.41 6.67 -5.58
N LEU A 19 4.71 6.82 -5.88
CA LEU A 19 5.78 6.99 -4.88
C LEU A 19 5.49 8.08 -3.82
N PRO A 20 5.16 9.34 -4.17
CA PRO A 20 4.93 10.38 -3.17
C PRO A 20 3.76 10.05 -2.23
N PHE A 21 2.71 9.39 -2.72
CA PHE A 21 1.56 9.00 -1.90
C PHE A 21 1.94 7.95 -0.85
N TYR A 22 2.82 7.01 -1.19
CA TYR A 22 3.28 5.99 -0.25
C TYR A 22 4.27 6.52 0.77
N LEU A 23 5.23 7.36 0.34
CA LEU A 23 6.18 7.97 1.27
C LEU A 23 5.45 8.90 2.25
N TYR A 24 4.58 9.79 1.75
CA TYR A 24 3.81 10.70 2.60
C TYR A 24 2.78 9.95 3.46
N GLY A 25 2.12 8.94 2.90
CA GLY A 25 1.21 8.07 3.62
C GLY A 25 1.87 7.34 4.79
N ALA A 26 3.05 6.77 4.59
CA ALA A 26 3.81 6.13 5.67
C ALA A 26 4.30 7.14 6.71
N TRP A 27 4.75 8.31 6.27
CA TRP A 27 5.17 9.38 7.18
C TRP A 27 4.04 9.75 8.17
N ILE A 28 2.80 9.95 7.69
CA ILE A 28 1.62 10.22 8.55
C ILE A 28 1.46 9.16 9.65
N MET A 29 1.69 7.89 9.34
CA MET A 29 1.51 6.78 10.28
C MET A 29 2.64 6.64 11.31
N ILE A 30 3.85 7.08 10.95
CA ILE A 30 5.04 7.03 11.80
C ILE A 30 5.06 8.25 12.73
N ASP A 31 4.74 9.43 12.21
CA ASP A 31 4.81 10.70 12.92
C ASP A 31 3.72 10.83 14.00
N ALA A 32 2.52 10.30 13.73
CA ALA A 32 1.44 10.34 14.70
C ALA A 32 1.78 9.51 15.95
N GLU A 33 1.77 10.13 17.13
CA GLU A 33 1.96 9.42 18.42
C GLU A 33 0.88 8.33 18.60
N THR A 34 -0.38 8.69 18.39
CA THR A 34 -1.54 7.78 18.38
C THR A 34 -2.23 7.79 17.02
N VAL A 35 -2.52 6.61 16.46
CA VAL A 35 -3.31 6.53 15.21
C VAL A 35 -4.78 6.67 15.56
N SER A 36 -5.25 7.92 15.60
CA SER A 36 -6.67 8.24 15.76
C SER A 36 -7.46 7.91 14.48
N TRP A 37 -8.78 7.94 14.58
CA TRP A 37 -9.65 7.76 13.41
C TRP A 37 -9.42 8.82 12.33
N GLU A 38 -9.22 10.08 12.72
CA GLU A 38 -8.97 11.17 11.78
C GLU A 38 -7.65 10.98 11.04
N VAL A 39 -6.59 10.60 11.77
CA VAL A 39 -5.28 10.25 11.19
C VAL A 39 -5.41 9.09 10.21
N LEU A 40 -6.16 8.04 10.58
CA LEU A 40 -6.41 6.89 9.71
C LEU A 40 -7.15 7.30 8.42
N VAL A 41 -8.24 8.05 8.53
CA VAL A 41 -9.01 8.51 7.36
C VAL A 41 -8.16 9.43 6.48
N TYR A 42 -7.37 10.32 7.07
CA TYR A 42 -6.47 11.19 6.32
C TYR A 42 -5.41 10.39 5.56
N HIS A 43 -4.75 9.44 6.24
CA HIS A 43 -3.83 8.51 5.60
C HIS A 43 -4.47 7.75 4.43
N LEU A 44 -5.67 7.20 4.62
CA LEU A 44 -6.40 6.47 3.56
C LEU A 44 -6.69 7.37 2.35
N LYS A 45 -7.11 8.61 2.57
CA LYS A 45 -7.32 9.60 1.49
C LYS A 45 -6.03 9.87 0.71
N VAL A 46 -4.90 9.93 1.41
CA VAL A 46 -3.58 10.13 0.79
C VAL A 46 -3.13 8.91 0.00
N ILE A 47 -3.21 7.70 0.57
CA ILE A 47 -2.66 6.51 -0.10
C ILE A 47 -3.56 5.97 -1.21
N PHE A 48 -4.85 6.27 -1.20
CA PHE A 48 -5.81 5.70 -2.15
C PHE A 48 -5.47 6.00 -3.63
N PRO A 49 -5.19 7.26 -4.04
CA PRO A 49 -4.71 7.54 -5.40
C PRO A 49 -3.44 6.75 -5.76
N GLY A 50 -2.49 6.66 -4.83
CA GLY A 50 -1.28 5.85 -5.01
C GLY A 50 -1.60 4.37 -5.25
N LEU A 51 -2.48 3.79 -4.43
CA LEU A 51 -2.97 2.41 -4.59
C LEU A 51 -3.60 2.17 -5.97
N VAL A 52 -4.39 3.11 -6.48
CA VAL A 52 -4.98 3.01 -7.83
C VAL A 52 -3.89 3.05 -8.90
N LEU A 53 -3.01 4.05 -8.84
CA LEU A 53 -1.90 4.23 -9.80
C LEU A 53 -0.97 3.01 -9.88
N ASN A 54 -0.71 2.35 -8.75
CA ASN A 54 0.11 1.15 -8.71
C ASN A 54 -0.66 -0.12 -9.09
N THR A 55 -1.86 -0.30 -8.53
CA THR A 55 -2.57 -1.59 -8.62
C THR A 55 -3.16 -1.81 -10.00
N VAL A 56 -3.62 -0.77 -10.69
CA VAL A 56 -4.21 -0.91 -12.04
C VAL A 56 -3.20 -1.50 -13.05
N PRO A 57 -1.97 -0.96 -13.20
CA PRO A 57 -0.93 -1.59 -14.03
C PRO A 57 -0.58 -3.01 -13.59
N VAL A 58 -0.49 -3.24 -12.28
CA VAL A 58 -0.17 -4.56 -11.72
C VAL A 58 -1.20 -5.60 -12.16
N VAL A 59 -2.49 -5.34 -11.95
CA VAL A 59 -3.54 -6.35 -12.21
C VAL A 59 -3.88 -6.48 -13.69
N THR A 60 -3.81 -5.39 -14.45
CA THR A 60 -4.22 -5.41 -15.87
C THR A 60 -3.09 -5.84 -16.81
N TRP A 61 -1.82 -5.63 -16.44
CA TRP A 61 -0.69 -5.85 -17.35
C TRP A 61 0.41 -6.74 -16.77
N MET A 62 0.85 -6.49 -15.54
CA MET A 62 2.01 -7.20 -14.97
C MET A 62 1.66 -8.63 -14.51
N LEU A 63 0.55 -8.77 -13.79
CA LEU A 63 0.10 -10.03 -13.20
C LEU A 63 -0.21 -11.11 -14.25
N PRO A 64 -0.92 -10.82 -15.36
CA PRO A 64 -1.15 -11.81 -16.42
C PRO A 64 0.14 -12.36 -17.05
N ARG A 65 1.23 -11.58 -17.00
CA ARG A 65 2.54 -11.91 -17.59
C ARG A 65 3.51 -12.51 -16.59
N LEU A 66 3.12 -12.60 -15.32
CA LEU A 66 4.00 -12.94 -14.21
C LEU A 66 4.73 -14.27 -14.44
N LEU A 67 3.97 -15.33 -14.76
CA LEU A 67 4.50 -16.69 -14.92
C LEU A 67 5.47 -16.83 -16.10
N GLN A 68 5.32 -15.98 -17.12
CA GLN A 68 6.18 -15.98 -18.31
C GLN A 68 7.53 -15.31 -18.05
N GLN A 69 7.63 -14.54 -16.96
CA GLN A 69 8.77 -13.69 -16.64
C GLN A 69 9.46 -14.13 -15.34
N LEU A 70 9.27 -15.36 -14.85
CA LEU A 70 9.91 -15.83 -13.62
C LEU A 70 11.38 -16.26 -13.84
N ASN A 71 12.23 -15.34 -14.28
CA ASN A 71 13.67 -15.56 -14.44
C ASN A 71 14.50 -14.46 -13.75
N GLY A 72 15.60 -14.86 -13.09
CA GLY A 72 16.56 -13.93 -12.46
C GLY A 72 15.91 -12.81 -11.62
N LEU A 73 16.23 -11.56 -11.95
CA LEU A 73 15.75 -10.35 -11.25
C LEU A 73 14.22 -10.17 -11.32
N SER A 74 13.57 -10.72 -12.35
CA SER A 74 12.12 -10.65 -12.52
C SER A 74 11.38 -11.47 -11.44
N ALA A 75 11.96 -12.60 -11.02
CA ALA A 75 11.43 -13.41 -9.92
C ALA A 75 11.57 -12.68 -8.58
N LEU A 76 12.70 -12.02 -8.33
CA LEU A 76 12.89 -11.19 -7.13
C LEU A 76 11.89 -10.03 -7.09
N HIS A 77 11.71 -9.32 -8.21
CA HIS A 77 10.70 -8.28 -8.36
C HIS A 77 9.29 -8.78 -8.03
N ALA A 78 8.92 -9.96 -8.54
CA ALA A 78 7.64 -10.60 -8.26
C ALA A 78 7.45 -10.93 -6.77
N ILE A 79 8.48 -11.51 -6.14
CA ILE A 79 8.46 -11.84 -4.70
C ILE A 79 8.27 -10.58 -3.86
N LEU A 80 9.05 -9.53 -4.13
CA LEU A 80 8.95 -8.27 -3.41
C LEU A 80 7.57 -7.62 -3.59
N GLY A 81 7.03 -7.62 -4.81
CA GLY A 81 5.66 -7.15 -5.06
C GLY A 81 4.61 -7.94 -4.28
N LEU A 82 4.72 -9.28 -4.27
CA LEU A 82 3.82 -10.14 -3.50
C LEU A 82 3.93 -9.86 -1.99
N GLN A 83 5.15 -9.70 -1.47
CA GLN A 83 5.36 -9.34 -0.06
C GLN A 83 4.76 -7.99 0.29
N ALA A 84 4.84 -6.99 -0.61
CA ALA A 84 4.15 -5.73 -0.42
C ALA A 84 2.64 -5.94 -0.26
N TYR A 85 1.98 -6.66 -1.18
CA TYR A 85 0.54 -6.96 -1.05
C TYR A 85 0.20 -7.77 0.21
N ALA A 86 1.07 -8.68 0.65
CA ALA A 86 0.89 -9.38 1.92
C ALA A 86 0.92 -8.41 3.13
N MET A 87 1.84 -7.44 3.13
CA MET A 87 1.88 -6.39 4.15
C MET A 87 0.68 -5.45 4.10
N LEU A 88 0.15 -5.16 2.90
CA LEU A 88 -1.10 -4.41 2.75
C LEU A 88 -2.29 -5.17 3.35
N VAL A 89 -2.41 -6.46 3.06
CA VAL A 89 -3.45 -7.32 3.68
C VAL A 89 -3.29 -7.36 5.18
N PHE A 90 -2.06 -7.47 5.69
CA PHE A 90 -1.79 -7.41 7.12
C PHE A 90 -2.24 -6.09 7.75
N ALA A 91 -1.95 -4.95 7.12
CA ALA A 91 -2.45 -3.64 7.56
C ALA A 91 -3.98 -3.60 7.60
N LEU A 92 -4.64 -4.11 6.54
CA LEU A 92 -6.10 -4.17 6.45
C LEU A 92 -6.72 -4.98 7.59
N THR A 93 -6.07 -6.05 8.07
CA THR A 93 -6.58 -6.79 9.23
C THR A 93 -6.67 -5.93 10.49
N GLY A 94 -5.79 -4.94 10.67
CA GLY A 94 -5.87 -3.97 11.75
C GLY A 94 -7.01 -2.97 11.52
N ILE A 95 -7.12 -2.42 10.30
CA ILE A 95 -8.16 -1.45 9.93
C ILE A 95 -9.56 -1.99 10.14
N VAL A 96 -9.84 -3.22 9.66
CA VAL A 96 -11.16 -3.85 9.78
C VAL A 96 -11.58 -3.96 11.25
N ARG A 97 -10.65 -4.34 12.14
CA ARG A 97 -10.94 -4.45 13.58
C ARG A 97 -11.20 -3.10 14.24
N ILE A 98 -10.45 -2.07 13.87
CA ILE A 98 -10.69 -0.69 14.34
C ILE A 98 -12.08 -0.22 13.90
N PHE A 99 -12.47 -0.52 12.66
CA PHE A 99 -13.79 -0.18 12.12
C PHE A 99 -14.92 -0.95 12.83
N GLU A 100 -14.76 -2.26 13.03
CA GLU A 100 -15.73 -3.09 13.78
C GLU A 100 -15.96 -2.56 15.19
N ALA A 101 -14.89 -2.18 15.91
CA ALA A 101 -15.00 -1.62 17.25
C ALA A 101 -15.77 -0.29 17.26
N LYS A 102 -15.47 0.60 16.30
CA LYS A 102 -16.17 1.88 16.16
C LYS A 102 -17.65 1.70 15.81
N TRP A 103 -17.99 0.75 14.95
CA TRP A 103 -19.38 0.42 14.63
C TRP A 103 -20.10 -0.08 15.89
N LYS A 104 -19.53 -1.06 16.61
CA LYS A 104 -20.17 -1.64 17.80
C LYS A 104 -20.43 -0.63 18.92
N ALA A 105 -19.65 0.44 19.00
CA ALA A 105 -19.83 1.52 19.96
C ALA A 105 -20.90 2.56 19.55
N ASP A 106 -21.57 2.38 18.41
CA ASP A 106 -22.59 3.30 17.85
C ASP A 106 -22.16 4.78 17.73
N LEU A 107 -20.84 5.02 17.72
CA LEU A 107 -20.23 6.35 17.52
C LEU A 107 -20.52 6.95 16.14
N TYR A 108 -21.16 6.20 15.25
CA TYR A 108 -21.63 6.68 13.96
C TYR A 108 -22.98 7.42 14.07
N HIS A 109 -23.84 7.05 15.04
CA HIS A 109 -25.12 7.72 15.30
C HIS A 109 -25.06 8.74 16.43
N ASN A 110 -24.11 8.62 17.38
CA ASN A 110 -23.90 9.57 18.46
C ASN A 110 -22.43 10.01 18.54
N PRO A 111 -22.00 10.96 17.69
CA PRO A 111 -20.61 11.40 17.61
C PRO A 111 -20.13 12.23 18.82
N ASP A 112 -21.05 12.73 19.65
CA ASP A 112 -20.76 13.62 20.79
C ASP A 112 -20.28 12.87 22.06
N GLN A 113 -20.07 11.56 21.99
CA GLN A 113 -19.51 10.79 23.09
C GLN A 113 -18.00 11.04 23.17
N ASP A 114 -17.58 11.76 24.21
CA ASP A 114 -16.18 12.06 24.53
C ASP A 114 -15.44 10.82 25.07
N ILE A 115 -15.36 9.77 24.25
CA ILE A 115 -14.74 8.49 24.56
C ILE A 115 -13.50 8.33 23.68
N SER A 116 -12.33 8.17 24.31
CA SER A 116 -11.09 7.87 23.61
C SER A 116 -11.21 6.52 22.88
N LEU A 117 -10.68 6.44 21.65
CA LEU A 117 -10.56 5.17 20.92
C LEU A 117 -9.76 4.12 21.69
N ASP A 118 -8.86 4.54 22.59
CA ASP A 118 -8.12 3.64 23.47
C ASP A 118 -9.01 2.97 24.55
N ASP A 119 -10.11 3.61 24.93
CA ASP A 119 -11.05 3.10 25.91
C ASP A 119 -12.16 2.24 25.26
N LEU A 120 -12.25 2.23 23.92
CA LEU A 120 -13.28 1.48 23.18
C LEU A 120 -13.07 -0.03 23.21
N HIS A 121 -11.81 -0.49 23.24
CA HIS A 121 -11.49 -1.91 23.23
C HIS A 121 -10.06 -2.18 23.73
N GLU A 122 -9.91 -3.16 24.60
CA GLU A 122 -8.62 -3.63 25.16
C GLU A 122 -7.52 -3.95 24.11
N ASN A 123 -7.91 -4.26 22.86
CA ASN A 123 -7.00 -4.69 21.80
C ASN A 123 -6.65 -3.56 20.80
N MET A 124 -7.08 -2.32 21.04
CA MET A 124 -6.92 -1.23 20.09
C MET A 124 -5.44 -0.94 19.79
N SER A 125 -4.57 -0.99 20.80
CA SER A 125 -3.12 -0.84 20.65
C SER A 125 -2.50 -1.90 19.74
N ALA A 126 -2.92 -3.16 19.87
CA ALA A 126 -2.45 -4.27 19.03
C ALA A 126 -2.90 -4.11 17.57
N TRP A 127 -4.13 -3.67 17.31
CA TRP A 127 -4.62 -3.43 15.95
C TRP A 127 -3.93 -2.25 15.27
N ARG A 128 -3.68 -1.15 16.00
CA ARG A 128 -2.84 -0.04 15.50
C ARG A 128 -1.41 -0.49 15.21
N GLY A 129 -0.86 -1.37 16.04
CA GLY A 129 0.45 -1.98 15.80
C GLY A 129 0.51 -2.72 14.46
N ARG A 130 -0.49 -3.58 14.19
CA ARG A 130 -0.60 -4.30 12.89
C ARG A 130 -0.71 -3.34 11.71
N LEU A 131 -1.52 -2.28 11.86
CA LEU A 131 -1.65 -1.24 10.84
C LEU A 131 -0.29 -0.59 10.53
N ARG A 132 0.44 -0.10 11.54
CA ARG A 132 1.74 0.55 11.34
C ARG A 132 2.77 -0.38 10.71
N ILE A 133 2.90 -1.59 11.24
CA ILE A 133 3.83 -2.60 10.73
C ILE A 133 3.47 -2.95 9.27
N GLY A 134 2.19 -3.13 8.98
CA GLY A 134 1.69 -3.40 7.64
C GLY A 134 1.98 -2.26 6.66
N VAL A 135 1.70 -1.00 7.02
CA VAL A 135 2.00 0.18 6.19
C VAL A 135 3.50 0.32 5.94
N PHE A 136 4.32 0.21 6.98
CA PHE A 136 5.77 0.35 6.84
C PHE A 136 6.37 -0.77 5.99
N GLY A 137 5.99 -2.03 6.26
CA GLY A 137 6.44 -3.16 5.47
C GLY A 137 5.97 -3.09 4.02
N TYR A 138 4.74 -2.62 3.78
CA TYR A 138 4.24 -2.36 2.43
C TYR A 138 5.17 -1.42 1.69
N VAL A 139 5.49 -0.25 2.27
CA VAL A 139 6.33 0.76 1.62
C VAL A 139 7.73 0.24 1.35
N ILE A 140 8.35 -0.51 2.27
CA ILE A 140 9.67 -1.10 2.05
C ILE A 140 9.65 -2.07 0.87
N PHE A 141 8.78 -3.08 0.92
CA PHE A 141 8.75 -4.10 -0.13
C PHE A 141 8.33 -3.52 -1.47
N TRP A 142 7.38 -2.58 -1.47
CA TRP A 142 6.97 -1.85 -2.64
C TRP A 142 8.12 -1.02 -3.22
N PHE A 143 8.88 -0.31 -2.39
CA PHE A 143 10.00 0.51 -2.86
C PHE A 143 11.12 -0.35 -3.47
N LEU A 144 11.45 -1.48 -2.85
CA LEU A 144 12.41 -2.43 -3.40
C LEU A 144 11.93 -3.02 -4.73
N ALA A 145 10.64 -3.37 -4.82
CA ALA A 145 10.03 -3.79 -6.08
C ALA A 145 10.10 -2.67 -7.12
N TRP A 146 9.73 -1.44 -6.77
CA TRP A 146 9.78 -0.30 -7.67
C TRP A 146 11.18 -0.05 -8.24
N VAL A 147 12.23 -0.09 -7.41
CA VAL A 147 13.63 0.04 -7.87
C VAL A 147 13.97 -1.03 -8.91
N LEU A 148 13.63 -2.29 -8.65
CA LEU A 148 13.85 -3.37 -9.63
C LEU A 148 12.98 -3.20 -10.88
N GLY A 149 11.75 -2.71 -10.75
CA GLY A 149 10.86 -2.42 -11.85
C GLY A 149 11.41 -1.34 -12.78
N VAL A 150 11.91 -0.24 -12.22
CA VAL A 150 12.59 0.83 -12.95
C VAL A 150 13.85 0.31 -13.64
N TYR A 151 14.69 -0.45 -12.92
CA TYR A 151 15.89 -1.07 -13.50
C TYR A 151 15.53 -1.92 -14.73
N ARG A 152 14.53 -2.81 -14.59
CA ARG A 152 14.05 -3.68 -15.68
C ARG A 152 13.49 -2.88 -16.86
N TYR A 153 12.74 -1.81 -16.60
CA TYR A 153 12.22 -0.94 -17.64
C TYR A 153 13.37 -0.29 -18.43
N VAL A 154 14.34 0.30 -17.73
CA VAL A 154 15.50 0.95 -18.35
C VAL A 154 16.31 -0.04 -19.19
N THR A 155 16.68 -1.20 -18.62
CA THR A 155 17.51 -2.19 -19.33
C THR A 155 16.76 -2.94 -20.43
N GLY A 156 15.44 -3.09 -20.32
CA GLY A 156 14.62 -3.88 -21.24
C GLY A 156 13.93 -3.08 -22.34
N TYR A 157 13.78 -1.77 -22.19
CA TYR A 157 13.02 -0.93 -23.12
C TYR A 157 13.74 0.36 -23.55
N LEU A 158 14.72 0.89 -22.79
CA LEU A 158 15.43 2.12 -23.15
C LEU A 158 16.82 1.88 -23.74
N PHE A 159 17.52 0.83 -23.30
CA PHE A 159 18.88 0.51 -23.75
C PHE A 159 18.93 -0.66 -24.75
N VAL A 160 17.77 -1.08 -25.29
CA VAL A 160 17.62 -2.16 -26.28
C VAL A 160 17.41 -1.57 -27.66
#